data_AF-A0A418QDM0-F1
#
_entry.id   AF-A0A418QDM0-F1
#
_cell.length_a   1.000
_cell.length_b   1.000
_cell.length_c   1.000
_cell.angle_alpha   90.00
_cell.angle_beta   90.00
_cell.angle_gamma   90.00
#
_symmetry.space_group_name_H-M   'P 1'
#
loop_
_entity.id
_entity.type
_entity.pdbx_description
1 polymer ?
#
loop_
_entity_poly.entity_id
_entity_poly.type
_entity_poly.pdbx_seq_one_letter_code
_entity_poly.pdbx_strand_id
1 'polypeptide(L)'
;MSPKRGNFTDATWGKYSVDQLGPTVNRQRICLGLHSSGDYILAYRASINLTDLAGYMKSLGCTDAIAGDGGGSAQLYLEDRNTLFGSDARSVHVIPVALTSYSYISSIA
;
A
#
# COMPACT_ATOMS: atom_id res chain seq x y z
N MET A 1 -29.18 3.78 17.91
CA MET A 1 -28.80 3.18 16.62
C MET A 1 -27.63 2.23 16.87
N SER A 2 -27.80 0.95 16.60
CA SER A 2 -26.72 -0.05 16.76
C SER A 2 -25.80 0.00 15.53
N PRO A 3 -24.47 -0.04 15.68
CA PRO A 3 -23.58 -0.07 14.52
C PRO A 3 -23.72 -1.44 13.83
N LYS A 4 -24.01 -1.42 12.52
CA LYS A 4 -24.03 -2.63 11.70
C LYS A 4 -22.60 -3.16 11.58
N ARG A 5 -22.32 -4.32 12.20
CA ARG A 5 -21.12 -5.11 11.90
C ARG A 5 -21.24 -5.63 10.46
N GLY A 6 -20.48 -5.05 9.55
CA GLY A 6 -20.30 -5.58 8.20
C GLY A 6 -19.34 -6.76 8.23
N ASN A 7 -19.76 -7.91 7.68
CA ASN A 7 -18.85 -9.01 7.39
C ASN A 7 -17.98 -8.62 6.20
N PHE A 8 -16.65 -8.67 6.36
CA PHE A 8 -15.64 -8.33 5.35
C PHE A 8 -15.55 -9.34 4.18
N THR A 9 -16.63 -10.02 3.82
CA THR A 9 -16.59 -11.10 2.81
C THR A 9 -16.98 -10.64 1.41
N ASP A 10 -17.61 -9.48 1.27
CA ASP A 10 -17.90 -8.86 -0.04
C ASP A 10 -17.22 -7.50 -0.13
N ALA A 11 -15.97 -7.51 -0.62
CA ALA A 11 -15.34 -6.31 -1.10
C ALA A 11 -16.08 -5.84 -2.37
N THR A 12 -17.23 -5.18 -2.21
CA THR A 12 -17.73 -4.24 -3.22
C THR A 12 -16.73 -3.09 -3.27
N TRP A 13 -15.69 -3.27 -4.07
CA TRP A 13 -14.77 -2.22 -4.48
C TRP A 13 -15.62 -1.11 -5.09
N GLY A 14 -15.75 0.00 -4.38
CA GLY A 14 -16.63 1.10 -4.74
C GLY A 14 -16.36 1.57 -6.17
N LYS A 15 -17.41 2.13 -6.78
CA LYS A 15 -17.51 2.77 -8.11
C LYS A 15 -16.50 3.90 -8.42
N TYR A 16 -15.38 3.97 -7.71
CA TYR A 16 -14.25 4.85 -7.97
C TYR A 16 -13.10 4.01 -8.54
N SER A 17 -13.28 3.47 -9.76
CA SER A 17 -12.22 3.04 -10.67
C SER A 17 -10.89 2.57 -10.04
N VAL A 18 -10.93 1.57 -9.15
CA VAL A 18 -9.71 0.95 -8.62
C VAL A 18 -9.50 -0.34 -9.41
N ASP A 19 -8.48 -0.35 -10.28
CA ASP A 19 -8.05 -1.45 -11.14
C ASP A 19 -9.07 -1.98 -12.17
N GLN A 20 -8.95 -1.56 -13.44
CA GLN A 20 -9.60 -2.25 -14.56
C GLN A 20 -9.10 -3.69 -14.77
N LEU A 21 -8.00 -4.07 -14.12
CA LEU A 21 -7.27 -5.30 -14.41
C LEU A 21 -7.37 -6.34 -13.28
N GLY A 22 -8.18 -6.08 -12.26
CA GLY A 22 -8.57 -7.05 -11.24
C GLY A 22 -7.52 -7.32 -10.15
N PRO A 23 -7.95 -7.91 -9.01
CA PRO A 23 -7.13 -8.04 -7.80
C PRO A 23 -6.02 -9.08 -7.88
N THR A 24 -5.97 -9.87 -8.95
CA THR A 24 -5.05 -11.02 -9.13
C THR A 24 -3.83 -10.69 -9.98
N VAL A 25 -3.77 -9.50 -10.60
CA VAL A 25 -2.65 -9.12 -11.47
C VAL A 25 -1.50 -8.53 -10.67
N ASN A 26 -0.31 -9.12 -10.82
CA ASN A 26 0.92 -8.64 -10.23
C ASN A 26 1.36 -7.31 -10.87
N ARG A 27 1.61 -6.30 -10.03
CA ARG A 27 2.09 -4.97 -10.43
C ARG A 27 2.90 -4.32 -9.33
N GLN A 28 3.47 -3.15 -9.64
CA GLN A 28 3.93 -2.21 -8.63
C GLN A 28 2.75 -1.80 -7.75
N ARG A 29 2.92 -1.85 -6.43
CA ARG A 29 1.90 -1.48 -5.44
C ARG A 29 2.54 -0.68 -4.32
N ILE A 30 1.79 0.30 -3.83
CA ILE A 30 2.05 0.97 -2.57
C ILE A 30 0.88 0.74 -1.62
N CYS A 31 1.16 0.58 -0.33
CA CYS A 31 0.14 0.29 0.68
C CYS A 31 0.51 0.97 1.99
N LEU A 32 -0.48 1.59 2.65
CA LEU A 32 -0.35 2.14 3.99
C LEU A 32 -1.12 1.25 4.96
N GLY A 33 -0.45 0.75 5.99
CA GLY A 33 -1.04 -0.06 7.06
C GLY A 33 -0.88 0.56 8.43
N LEU A 34 -1.81 0.23 9.34
CA LEU A 34 -1.71 0.49 10.78
C LEU A 34 -1.23 -0.80 11.46
N HIS A 35 -0.03 -0.77 12.03
CA HIS A 35 0.53 -1.87 12.81
C HIS A 35 -0.17 -1.99 14.17
N SER A 36 -0.21 -3.19 14.74
CA SER A 36 -0.81 -3.43 16.06
C SER A 36 -0.13 -2.68 17.21
N SER A 37 1.09 -2.16 17.02
CA SER A 37 1.77 -1.25 17.98
C SER A 37 1.23 0.18 17.94
N GLY A 38 0.46 0.55 16.92
CA GLY A 38 0.04 1.92 16.63
C GLY A 38 0.91 2.64 15.59
N ASP A 39 1.99 2.03 15.12
CA ASP A 39 2.85 2.60 14.08
C ASP A 39 2.22 2.48 12.68
N TYR A 40 2.55 3.40 11.78
CA TYR A 40 2.20 3.28 10.37
C TYR A 40 3.29 2.53 9.59
N ILE A 41 2.88 1.59 8.74
CA ILE A 41 3.76 0.87 7.82
C ILE A 41 3.43 1.29 6.39
N LEU A 42 4.40 1.92 5.72
CA LEU A 42 4.33 2.21 4.30
C LEU A 42 5.13 1.16 3.53
N ALA A 43 4.44 0.35 2.72
CA ALA A 43 5.04 -0.73 1.95
C ALA A 43 5.01 -0.43 0.45
N TYR A 44 6.15 -0.60 -0.21
CA TYR A 44 6.26 -0.65 -1.66
C TYR A 44 6.63 -2.07 -2.12
N ARG A 45 6.00 -2.56 -3.19
CA ARG A 45 6.35 -3.83 -3.83
C ARG A 45 6.37 -3.66 -5.34
N ALA A 46 7.46 -4.08 -5.98
CA ALA A 46 7.62 -3.94 -7.44
C ALA A 46 6.70 -4.86 -8.25
N SER A 47 6.33 -6.01 -7.69
CA SER A 47 5.46 -7.00 -8.35
C SER A 47 4.69 -7.80 -7.29
N ILE A 48 3.43 -7.45 -7.07
CA ILE A 48 2.51 -8.16 -6.18
C ILE A 48 1.06 -7.91 -6.61
N ASN A 49 0.17 -8.89 -6.43
CA ASN A 49 -1.27 -8.71 -6.60
C ASN A 49 -1.92 -8.26 -5.28
N LEU A 50 -3.19 -7.85 -5.31
CA LEU A 50 -3.86 -7.29 -4.11
C LEU A 50 -4.10 -8.34 -3.02
N THR A 51 -4.31 -9.61 -3.40
CA THR A 51 -4.54 -10.71 -2.44
C THR A 51 -3.26 -10.99 -1.65
N ASP A 52 -2.14 -11.14 -2.34
CA ASP A 52 -0.83 -11.37 -1.72
C ASP A 52 -0.33 -10.14 -0.97
N LEU A 53 -0.67 -8.94 -1.44
CA LEU A 53 -0.38 -7.70 -0.72
C LEU A 53 -1.12 -7.65 0.63
N ALA A 54 -2.39 -8.02 0.67
CA ALA A 54 -3.14 -8.10 1.93
C ALA A 54 -2.52 -9.12 2.89
N GLY A 55 -2.13 -10.31 2.38
CA GLY A 55 -1.40 -11.31 3.17
C GLY A 55 -0.05 -10.79 3.69
N TYR A 56 0.68 -10.06 2.86
CA TYR A 56 1.95 -9.43 3.23
C TYR A 56 1.77 -8.38 4.33
N MET A 57 0.83 -7.45 4.20
CA MET A 57 0.57 -6.44 5.24
C MET A 57 0.16 -7.08 6.57
N LYS A 58 -0.65 -8.16 6.52
CA LYS A 58 -0.98 -8.95 7.71
C LYS A 58 0.25 -9.61 8.33
N SER A 59 1.17 -10.14 7.51
CA SER A 59 2.43 -10.73 7.99
C SER A 59 3.36 -9.72 8.64
N LEU A 60 3.27 -8.44 8.25
CA LEU A 60 3.97 -7.33 8.90
C LEU A 60 3.31 -6.87 10.21
N GLY A 61 2.18 -7.48 10.62
CA GLY A 61 1.47 -7.12 11.85
C GLY A 61 0.45 -5.98 11.70
N CYS A 62 0.07 -5.62 10.46
CA CYS A 62 -0.97 -4.61 10.25
C CYS A 62 -2.37 -5.13 10.61
N THR A 63 -3.13 -4.35 11.37
CA THR A 63 -4.55 -4.63 11.68
C THR A 63 -5.46 -4.14 10.56
N ASP A 64 -5.11 -3.01 9.97
CA ASP A 64 -5.84 -2.35 8.90
C ASP A 64 -4.85 -1.88 7.83
N ALA A 65 -5.24 -1.92 6.56
CA ALA A 65 -4.40 -1.45 5.47
C ALA A 65 -5.23 -0.98 4.28
N ILE A 66 -4.71 0.02 3.57
CA ILE A 66 -5.30 0.56 2.35
C ILE A 66 -4.26 0.57 1.23
N ALA A 67 -4.60 -0.05 0.10
CA ALA A 67 -3.79 0.02 -1.10
C ALA A 67 -3.93 1.40 -1.75
N GLY A 68 -2.80 1.99 -2.14
CA GLY A 68 -2.76 3.20 -2.95
C GLY A 68 -2.84 2.89 -4.45
N ASP A 69 -2.61 3.92 -5.27
CA ASP A 69 -2.51 3.74 -6.72
C ASP A 69 -1.30 2.86 -7.08
N GLY A 70 -1.49 1.99 -8.07
CA GLY A 70 -0.55 0.94 -8.47
C GLY A 70 0.09 1.19 -9.84
N GLY A 71 0.75 0.17 -10.36
CA GLY A 71 1.43 0.24 -11.66
C GLY A 71 2.43 1.38 -11.70
N GLY A 72 2.55 2.07 -12.84
CA GLY A 72 3.48 3.18 -13.00
C GLY A 72 3.22 4.41 -12.10
N SER A 73 2.16 4.42 -11.30
CA SER A 73 1.96 5.47 -10.28
C SER A 73 2.60 5.13 -8.93
N ALA A 74 2.88 3.85 -8.67
CA ALA A 74 3.42 3.43 -7.38
C ALA A 74 4.90 3.81 -7.28
N GLN A 75 5.18 4.85 -6.50
CA GLN A 75 6.53 5.34 -6.26
C GLN A 75 6.74 5.64 -4.77
N LEU A 76 7.95 5.36 -4.27
CA LEU A 76 8.37 5.70 -2.92
C LEU A 76 9.75 6.35 -2.97
N TYR A 77 9.83 7.60 -2.55
CA TYR A 77 11.09 8.33 -2.45
C TYR A 77 11.51 8.46 -0.99
N LEU A 78 12.74 8.04 -0.70
CA LEU A 78 13.39 8.21 0.60
C LEU A 78 14.49 9.25 0.45
N GLU A 79 14.20 10.47 0.91
CA GLU A 79 15.06 11.65 0.72
C GLU A 79 16.43 11.48 1.41
N ASP A 80 16.43 11.03 2.65
CA ASP A 80 17.65 10.78 3.45
C ASP A 80 18.56 9.71 2.82
N ARG A 81 18.00 8.84 1.98
CA ARG A 81 18.73 7.78 1.26
C ARG A 81 18.93 8.10 -0.22
N ASN A 82 18.43 9.24 -0.69
CA ASN A 82 18.35 9.59 -2.12
C ASN A 82 17.92 8.39 -3.00
N THR A 83 16.92 7.62 -2.55
CA THR A 83 16.51 6.36 -3.17
C THR A 83 15.06 6.46 -3.63
N LEU A 84 14.82 6.18 -4.92
CA LEU A 84 13.49 6.10 -5.52
C LEU A 84 13.17 4.64 -5.85
N PHE A 85 12.03 4.17 -5.36
CA PHE A 85 11.40 2.93 -5.81
C PHE A 85 10.27 3.24 -6.80
N GLY A 86 10.18 2.45 -7.88
CA GLY A 86 9.23 2.67 -8.98
C GLY A 86 9.95 2.80 -10.32
N SER A 87 9.35 2.34 -11.43
CA SER A 87 10.01 2.32 -12.75
C SER A 87 9.56 3.41 -13.71
N ASP A 88 8.32 3.87 -13.59
CA ASP A 88 7.71 4.75 -14.58
C ASP A 88 7.28 6.04 -13.90
N ALA A 89 7.84 7.18 -14.32
CA ALA A 89 7.41 8.48 -13.83
C ALA A 89 6.07 8.86 -14.48
N ARG A 90 4.95 8.27 -14.06
CA ARG A 90 3.63 8.86 -14.33
C ARG A 90 3.41 10.05 -13.41
N SER A 91 2.79 11.10 -13.92
CA SER A 91 2.42 12.25 -13.11
C SER A 91 1.44 11.82 -12.02
N VAL A 92 1.92 11.79 -10.79
CA VAL A 92 1.12 11.55 -9.59
C VAL A 92 1.03 12.84 -8.78
N HIS A 93 -0.08 13.04 -8.08
CA HIS A 93 -0.17 14.11 -7.10
C HIS A 93 0.62 13.67 -5.86
N VAL A 94 1.74 14.35 -5.59
CA VAL A 94 2.59 14.08 -4.44
C VAL A 94 2.14 14.93 -3.26
N ILE A 95 1.82 14.28 -2.13
CA ILE A 95 1.64 14.95 -0.84
C ILE A 95 2.90 14.67 -0.02
N PRO A 96 3.76 15.68 0.23
CA PRO A 96 4.94 15.47 1.06
C PRO A 96 4.51 15.21 2.51
N VAL A 97 5.00 14.11 3.08
CA VAL A 97 4.82 13.79 4.51
C VAL A 97 6.17 13.95 5.19
N ALA A 98 6.31 14.98 6.02
CA ALA A 98 7.50 15.16 6.86
C ALA A 98 7.42 14.22 8.06
N LEU A 99 8.30 13.21 8.10
CA LEU A 99 8.46 12.30 9.23
C LEU A 99 9.68 12.73 10.05
N THR A 100 9.52 12.87 11.37
CA THR A 100 10.63 13.19 12.29
C THR A 100 11.48 11.97 12.62
N SER A 101 10.93 10.76 12.45
CA SER A 101 11.65 9.50 12.56
C SER A 101 10.93 8.41 11.76
N TYR A 102 11.70 7.46 11.22
CA TYR A 102 11.17 6.25 10.61
C TYR A 102 12.19 5.12 10.69
N SER A 103 11.72 3.88 10.68
CA SER A 103 12.58 2.69 10.49
C SER A 103 12.39 2.15 9.08
N TYR A 104 13.48 1.92 8.36
CA TYR A 104 13.45 1.32 7.04
C TYR A 104 13.85 -0.15 7.12
N ILE A 105 13.02 -1.03 6.55
CA ILE A 105 13.31 -2.46 6.42
C ILE A 105 13.24 -2.80 4.93
N SER A 106 14.39 -3.16 4.33
CA SER A 106 14.41 -3.79 3.02
C SER A 106 14.48 -5.30 3.17
N SER A 107 13.43 -6.01 2.77
CA SER A 107 13.53 -7.44 2.49
C SER A 107 13.76 -7.62 0.98
N ILE A 108 14.94 -8.07 0.59
CA ILE A 108 15.16 -8.61 -0.75
C ILE A 108 14.49 -9.99 -0.74
N ALA A 109 13.42 -10.13 -1.52
CA ALA A 109 12.81 -11.42 -1.84
C ALA A 109 12.87 -11.58 -3.36
#